data_AF-A0A7R8UJM0-F1
#
_entry.id   AF-A0A7R8UJM0-F1
#
_cell.length_a   1.000
_cell.length_b   1.000
_cell.length_c   1.000
_cell.angle_alpha   90.00
_cell.angle_beta   90.00
_cell.angle_gamma   90.00
#
_symmetry.space_group_name_H-M   'P 1'
#
loop_
_entity.id
_entity.type
_entity.pdbx_description
1 polymer ?
#
loop_
_entity_poly.entity_id
_entity_poly.type
_entity_poly.pdbx_seq_one_letter_code
_entity_poly.pdbx_strand_id
1 'polypeptide(L)'
;MKVKLVTQVFSHSIAAGIYTTTSCNEISAKALEFLEDFDALFDICNSWKLFDSKKLRRAYKGTRNNHLNKMKALIESIKGLVNNERDVTTKVKCIKGWLISINSIEQILAALQSEEFKFLFTRNLNQVRTHVWLNKRRAKNHNPTPYQFTVAFKRLFSLKYLEILKTGTCEIQTEWTLPTVSLNIPNVRAAPPVIDTMPSVGGIHEMDINESNAFCYVGGYIYKRFQESHLCCKQQTFGNMKGAG
;
A
#
# COMPACT_ATOMS: atom_id res chain seq x y z
N MET A 1 10.26 4.16 11.32
CA MET A 1 10.68 2.75 11.37
C MET A 1 11.32 2.35 10.03
N LYS A 2 12.56 1.86 10.02
CA LYS A 2 13.31 1.54 8.78
C LYS A 2 13.46 0.02 8.61
N VAL A 3 12.49 -0.62 7.96
CA VAL A 3 12.54 -2.06 7.64
C VAL A 3 13.78 -2.40 6.80
N LYS A 4 14.24 -1.47 5.96
CA LYS A 4 15.46 -1.59 5.14
C LYS A 4 16.69 -2.04 5.95
N LEU A 5 16.90 -1.45 7.14
CA LEU A 5 18.08 -1.76 7.95
C LEU A 5 18.04 -3.21 8.44
N VAL A 6 16.89 -3.65 8.94
CA VAL A 6 16.70 -5.02 9.40
C VAL A 6 16.89 -6.02 8.25
N THR A 7 16.29 -5.75 7.08
CA THR A 7 16.46 -6.62 5.91
C THR A 7 17.90 -6.67 5.40
N GLN A 8 18.72 -5.64 5.64
CA GLN A 8 20.13 -5.66 5.28
C GLN A 8 20.92 -6.56 6.22
N VAL A 9 20.66 -6.51 7.53
CA VAL A 9 21.29 -7.37 8.54
C VAL A 9 21.02 -8.85 8.26
N PHE A 10 19.78 -9.20 7.90
CA PHE A 10 19.36 -10.56 7.57
C PHE A 10 19.51 -10.91 6.08
N SER A 11 20.49 -10.36 5.37
CA SER A 11 20.66 -10.60 3.93
C SER A 11 21.72 -11.63 3.62
N HIS A 12 21.58 -12.30 2.48
CA HIS A 12 22.62 -13.20 1.95
C HIS A 12 23.99 -12.55 1.82
N SER A 13 24.09 -11.25 1.52
CA SER A 13 25.38 -10.56 1.44
C SER A 13 26.08 -10.45 2.80
N ILE A 14 25.32 -10.25 3.89
CA ILE A 14 25.87 -10.28 5.25
C ILE A 14 26.25 -11.70 5.64
N ALA A 15 25.42 -12.69 5.31
CA ALA A 15 25.76 -14.10 5.48
C ALA A 15 27.10 -14.45 4.78
N ALA A 16 27.26 -14.07 3.51
CA ALA A 16 28.50 -14.29 2.77
C ALA A 16 29.72 -13.59 3.40
N GLY A 17 29.56 -12.34 3.87
CA GLY A 17 30.63 -11.62 4.58
C GLY A 17 31.00 -12.28 5.91
N ILE A 18 30.02 -12.80 6.65
CA ILE A 18 30.24 -13.58 7.87
C ILE A 18 30.94 -14.90 7.53
N TYR A 19 30.58 -15.58 6.44
CA TYR A 19 31.23 -16.82 6.03
C TYR A 19 32.74 -16.63 5.78
N THR A 20 33.12 -15.51 5.15
CA THR A 20 34.55 -15.20 4.94
C THR A 20 35.31 -14.94 6.24
N THR A 21 34.65 -14.42 7.29
CA THR A 21 35.26 -14.23 8.61
C THR A 21 35.16 -15.48 9.49
N THR A 22 34.23 -16.39 9.20
CA THR A 22 34.07 -17.67 9.90
C THR A 22 35.26 -18.60 9.62
N SER A 23 35.89 -18.45 8.45
CA SER A 23 37.19 -19.08 8.14
C SER A 23 38.31 -18.60 9.09
N CYS A 24 38.09 -17.51 9.83
CA CYS A 24 38.96 -16.96 10.87
C CYS A 24 38.50 -17.29 12.31
N ASN A 25 37.61 -18.28 12.51
CA ASN A 25 37.17 -18.84 13.81
C ASN A 25 36.26 -17.98 14.73
N GLU A 26 35.69 -16.86 14.28
CA GLU A 26 34.97 -15.95 15.20
C GLU A 26 33.44 -16.11 15.26
N ILE A 27 32.80 -16.76 14.28
CA ILE A 27 31.33 -16.85 14.21
C ILE A 27 30.87 -18.29 13.98
N SER A 28 29.84 -18.74 14.71
CA SER A 28 29.33 -20.11 14.56
C SER A 28 28.62 -20.33 13.22
N ALA A 29 28.86 -21.47 12.58
CA ALA A 29 28.16 -21.87 11.34
C ALA A 29 26.62 -21.85 11.48
N LYS A 30 26.10 -22.05 12.70
CA LYS A 30 24.66 -21.97 12.99
C LYS A 30 24.08 -20.56 12.81
N ALA A 31 24.86 -19.52 13.10
CA ALA A 31 24.43 -18.14 12.89
C ALA A 31 24.32 -17.83 11.40
N LEU A 32 25.24 -18.37 10.58
CA LEU A 32 25.19 -18.25 9.14
C LEU A 32 23.92 -18.91 8.56
N GLU A 33 23.68 -20.17 8.94
CA GLU A 33 22.49 -20.91 8.51
C GLU A 33 21.20 -20.16 8.89
N PHE A 34 21.13 -19.63 10.11
CA PHE A 34 20.00 -18.83 10.57
C PHE A 34 19.74 -17.60 9.70
N LEU A 35 20.80 -16.85 9.32
CA LEU A 35 20.66 -15.66 8.48
C LEU A 35 20.14 -16.02 7.07
N GLU A 36 20.69 -17.07 6.46
CA GLU A 36 20.26 -17.52 5.13
C GLU A 36 18.82 -18.04 5.14
N ASP A 37 18.45 -18.79 6.18
CA ASP A 37 17.11 -19.33 6.38
C ASP A 37 16.06 -18.22 6.53
N PHE A 38 16.38 -17.17 7.31
CA PHE A 38 15.51 -16.01 7.48
C PHE A 38 15.45 -15.12 6.24
N ASP A 39 16.54 -14.94 5.50
CA ASP A 39 16.56 -14.23 4.22
C ASP A 39 15.64 -14.94 3.20
N ALA A 40 15.76 -16.27 3.11
CA ALA A 40 14.92 -17.12 2.30
C ALA A 40 13.44 -17.04 2.71
N LEU A 41 13.15 -17.11 4.01
CA LEU A 41 11.79 -16.96 4.54
C LEU A 41 11.20 -15.58 4.19
N PHE A 42 11.97 -14.51 4.36
CA PHE A 42 11.55 -13.16 4.05
C PHE A 42 11.20 -13.00 2.57
N ASP A 43 12.01 -13.57 1.68
CA ASP A 43 11.73 -13.56 0.24
C ASP A 43 10.46 -14.31 -0.14
N ILE A 44 10.21 -15.47 0.49
CA ILE A 44 8.97 -16.22 0.30
C ILE A 44 7.77 -15.38 0.75
N CYS A 45 7.86 -14.69 1.89
CA CYS A 45 6.79 -13.85 2.44
C CYS A 45 6.64 -12.49 1.73
N ASN A 46 7.54 -12.13 0.81
CA ASN A 46 7.53 -10.84 0.12
C ASN A 46 7.67 -10.97 -1.42
N SER A 47 7.19 -12.08 -1.97
CA SER A 47 7.22 -12.37 -3.40
C SER A 47 6.25 -11.47 -4.19
N TRP A 48 6.69 -10.99 -5.36
CA TRP A 48 5.90 -10.04 -6.16
C TRP A 48 6.09 -10.11 -7.67
N LYS A 49 7.01 -10.95 -8.16
CA LYS A 49 7.24 -11.16 -9.60
C LYS A 49 7.01 -12.61 -9.98
N LEU A 50 6.59 -12.87 -11.21
CA LEU A 50 6.59 -14.23 -11.76
C LEU A 50 8.02 -14.71 -12.03
N PHE A 51 8.85 -13.81 -12.53
CA PHE A 51 10.24 -14.05 -12.89
C PHE A 51 11.15 -13.13 -12.08
N ASP A 52 12.12 -13.72 -11.38
CA ASP A 52 13.12 -13.03 -10.60
C ASP A 52 14.41 -13.85 -10.62
N SER A 53 15.58 -13.19 -10.58
CA SER A 53 16.87 -13.88 -10.49
C SER A 53 16.95 -14.73 -9.23
N LYS A 54 16.35 -14.27 -8.12
CA LYS A 54 16.23 -15.05 -6.89
C LYS A 54 14.95 -15.87 -6.91
N LYS A 55 15.10 -17.20 -7.01
CA LYS A 55 13.98 -18.16 -7.14
C LYS A 55 12.94 -18.03 -6.04
N LEU A 56 13.34 -17.69 -4.81
CA LEU A 56 12.45 -17.54 -3.65
C LEU A 56 11.60 -16.25 -3.65
N ARG A 57 12.00 -15.24 -4.43
CA ARG A 57 11.24 -13.98 -4.60
C ARG A 57 10.15 -14.07 -5.66
N ARG A 58 10.13 -15.16 -6.43
CA ARG A 58 9.09 -15.45 -7.41
C ARG A 58 7.78 -15.78 -6.70
N ALA A 59 6.67 -15.57 -7.40
CA ALA A 59 5.32 -15.89 -6.94
C ALA A 59 5.26 -17.29 -6.30
N TYR A 60 4.57 -17.38 -5.17
CA TYR A 60 4.49 -18.61 -4.39
C TYR A 60 3.55 -19.61 -5.07
N LYS A 61 4.04 -20.84 -5.28
CA LYS A 61 3.34 -21.93 -5.98
C LYS A 61 3.18 -23.20 -5.13
N GLY A 62 3.45 -23.13 -3.83
CA GLY A 62 3.38 -24.31 -2.94
C GLY A 62 4.57 -25.27 -3.05
N THR A 63 5.61 -24.93 -3.81
CA THR A 63 6.78 -25.80 -4.02
C THR A 63 7.88 -25.64 -2.95
N ARG A 64 7.64 -24.86 -1.90
CA ARG A 64 8.67 -24.48 -0.90
C ARG A 64 8.35 -24.97 0.51
N ASN A 65 7.45 -25.95 0.62
CA ASN A 65 6.93 -26.46 1.88
C ASN A 65 8.04 -27.00 2.79
N ASN A 66 9.09 -27.61 2.22
CA ASN A 66 10.24 -28.09 3.01
C ASN A 66 10.93 -26.96 3.78
N HIS A 67 11.17 -25.82 3.11
CA HIS A 67 11.76 -24.64 3.77
C HIS A 67 10.81 -24.06 4.82
N LEU A 68 9.52 -23.95 4.50
CA LEU A 68 8.53 -23.44 5.45
C LEU A 68 8.40 -24.34 6.68
N ASN A 69 8.42 -25.66 6.52
CA ASN A 69 8.39 -26.62 7.63
C ASN A 69 9.67 -26.54 8.47
N LYS A 70 10.85 -26.42 7.85
CA LYS A 70 12.11 -26.14 8.55
C LYS A 70 11.99 -24.88 9.40
N MET A 71 11.46 -23.80 8.82
CA MET A 71 11.28 -22.52 9.50
C MET A 71 10.26 -22.58 10.64
N LYS A 72 9.15 -23.31 10.49
CA LYS A 72 8.18 -23.52 11.58
C LYS A 72 8.86 -24.19 12.77
N ALA A 73 9.56 -25.30 12.55
CA ALA A 73 10.27 -26.01 13.61
C ALA A 73 11.34 -25.13 14.28
N LEU A 74 12.11 -24.37 13.48
CA LEU A 74 13.10 -23.43 13.99
C LEU A 74 12.44 -22.35 14.85
N ILE A 75 11.34 -21.74 14.39
CA ILE A 75 10.65 -20.65 15.09
C ILE A 75 9.98 -21.16 16.38
N GLU A 76 9.42 -22.37 16.36
CA GLU A 76 8.87 -23.03 17.56
C GLU A 76 9.95 -23.31 18.61
N SER A 77 11.20 -23.52 18.19
CA SER A 77 12.33 -23.71 19.10
C SER A 77 12.87 -22.41 19.74
N ILE A 78 12.47 -21.23 19.23
CA ILE A 78 12.95 -19.95 19.73
C ILE A 78 12.39 -19.69 21.13
N LYS A 79 13.29 -19.46 22.10
CA LYS A 79 12.92 -19.03 23.45
C LYS A 79 13.19 -17.55 23.66
N GLY A 80 12.21 -16.84 24.20
CA GLY A 80 12.41 -15.49 24.72
C GLY A 80 12.98 -15.56 26.12
N LEU A 81 14.21 -15.10 26.34
CA LEU A 81 14.84 -15.08 27.66
C LEU A 81 15.03 -13.63 28.13
N VAL A 82 14.86 -13.39 29.43
CA VAL A 82 15.24 -12.14 30.10
C VAL A 82 16.49 -12.38 30.94
N ASN A 83 17.18 -11.33 31.38
CA ASN A 83 18.47 -11.31 32.11
C ASN A 83 18.69 -12.41 33.19
N ASN A 84 17.65 -13.03 33.75
CA ASN A 84 17.76 -14.13 34.72
C ASN A 84 17.44 -15.51 34.09
N GLU A 85 17.62 -15.65 32.77
CA GLU A 85 17.25 -16.84 31.97
C GLU A 85 15.79 -17.26 32.10
N ARG A 86 14.93 -16.36 32.61
CA ARG A 86 13.51 -16.61 32.75
C ARG A 86 12.88 -16.67 31.37
N ASP A 87 12.22 -17.79 31.09
CA ASP A 87 11.44 -17.98 29.88
C ASP A 87 10.23 -17.05 29.87
N VAL A 88 10.19 -16.17 28.87
CA VAL A 88 9.11 -15.23 28.56
C VAL A 88 8.60 -15.42 27.13
N THR A 89 8.82 -16.59 26.51
CA THR A 89 8.45 -16.90 25.13
C THR A 89 6.98 -16.57 24.85
N THR A 90 6.08 -16.86 25.79
CA THR A 90 4.65 -16.55 25.70
C THR A 90 4.34 -15.06 25.58
N LYS A 91 5.24 -14.18 26.05
CA LYS A 91 5.13 -12.72 25.92
C LYS A 91 5.66 -12.20 24.59
N VAL A 92 6.49 -12.98 23.88
CA VAL A 92 7.08 -12.60 22.59
C VAL A 92 6.10 -12.92 21.45
N LYS A 93 5.16 -11.98 21.23
CA LYS A 93 4.06 -12.16 20.26
C LYS A 93 4.52 -12.42 18.82
N CYS A 94 5.71 -11.97 18.42
CA CYS A 94 6.20 -12.13 17.05
C CYS A 94 6.49 -13.60 16.69
N ILE A 95 6.85 -14.46 17.65
CA ILE A 95 7.07 -15.89 17.41
C ILE A 95 5.77 -16.52 16.92
N LYS A 96 4.67 -16.33 17.67
CA LYS A 96 3.33 -16.75 17.24
C LYS A 96 2.90 -16.09 15.93
N GLY A 97 3.22 -14.81 15.74
CA GLY A 97 2.91 -14.07 14.52
C GLY A 97 3.55 -14.67 13.26
N TRP A 98 4.80 -15.12 13.35
CA TRP A 98 5.47 -15.81 12.25
C TRP A 98 4.81 -17.14 11.90
N LEU A 99 4.52 -17.97 12.91
CA LEU A 99 3.84 -19.26 12.69
C LEU A 99 2.48 -19.09 12.03
N ILE A 100 1.69 -18.12 12.51
CA ILE A 100 0.41 -17.76 11.89
C ILE A 100 0.63 -17.32 10.44
N SER A 101 1.60 -16.45 10.18
CA SER A 101 1.85 -15.93 8.82
C SER A 101 2.21 -17.04 7.84
N ILE A 102 3.07 -17.99 8.24
CA ILE A 102 3.47 -19.12 7.39
C ILE A 102 2.24 -20.01 7.11
N ASN A 103 1.50 -20.39 8.15
CA ASN A 103 0.31 -21.23 8.02
C ASN A 103 -0.78 -20.56 7.17
N SER A 104 -1.00 -19.25 7.34
CA SER A 104 -1.95 -18.49 6.54
C SER A 104 -1.57 -18.46 5.07
N ILE A 105 -0.30 -18.30 4.73
CA ILE A 105 0.15 -18.29 3.32
C ILE A 105 -0.16 -19.62 2.64
N GLU A 106 0.10 -20.74 3.32
CA GLU A 106 -0.19 -22.09 2.79
C GLU A 106 -1.69 -22.30 2.62
N GLN A 107 -2.50 -21.94 3.62
CA GLN A 107 -3.95 -22.08 3.57
C GLN A 107 -4.59 -21.18 2.50
N ILE A 108 -4.15 -19.93 2.38
CA ILE A 108 -4.62 -19.00 1.35
C ILE A 108 -4.28 -19.56 -0.03
N LEU A 109 -3.06 -20.07 -0.24
CA LEU A 109 -2.71 -20.67 -1.53
C LEU A 109 -3.60 -21.88 -1.84
N ALA A 110 -3.83 -22.78 -0.87
CA ALA A 110 -4.69 -23.94 -1.07
C ALA A 110 -6.12 -23.54 -1.45
N ALA A 111 -6.69 -22.53 -0.78
CA ALA A 111 -8.01 -21.99 -1.11
C ALA A 111 -8.05 -21.27 -2.47
N LEU A 112 -6.95 -20.65 -2.89
CA LEU A 112 -6.86 -20.05 -4.22
C LEU A 112 -6.70 -21.12 -5.31
N GLN A 113 -6.02 -22.22 -5.02
CA GLN A 113 -5.85 -23.33 -5.96
C GLN A 113 -7.16 -24.07 -6.23
N SER A 114 -8.09 -24.14 -5.26
CA SER A 114 -9.45 -24.65 -5.51
C SER A 114 -10.25 -23.76 -6.48
N GLU A 115 -9.87 -22.48 -6.60
CA GLU A 115 -10.44 -21.50 -7.54
C GLU A 115 -9.55 -21.34 -8.80
N GLU A 116 -8.76 -22.35 -9.14
CA GLU A 116 -7.88 -22.40 -10.33
C GLU A 116 -6.73 -21.36 -10.39
N PHE A 117 -6.45 -20.64 -9.31
CA PHE A 117 -5.30 -19.74 -9.26
C PHE A 117 -3.98 -20.53 -9.14
N LYS A 118 -3.04 -20.22 -10.04
CA LYS A 118 -1.77 -20.95 -10.16
C LYS A 118 -0.70 -20.53 -9.14
N PHE A 119 -0.81 -19.34 -8.56
CA PHE A 119 0.21 -18.77 -7.69
C PHE A 119 -0.33 -17.65 -6.81
N LEU A 120 0.44 -17.28 -5.78
CA LEU A 120 0.15 -16.20 -4.85
C LEU A 120 1.32 -15.20 -4.78
N PHE A 121 1.02 -13.92 -4.92
CA PHE A 121 1.97 -12.85 -4.59
C PHE A 121 1.87 -12.50 -3.11
N THR A 122 2.75 -13.10 -2.30
CA THR A 122 2.74 -12.92 -0.83
C THR A 122 2.99 -11.47 -0.40
N ARG A 123 3.63 -10.64 -1.24
CA ARG A 123 3.74 -9.19 -0.98
C ARG A 123 2.39 -8.46 -0.90
N ASN A 124 1.32 -9.01 -1.49
CA ASN A 124 -0.01 -8.42 -1.42
C ASN A 124 -0.68 -8.63 -0.05
N LEU A 125 -0.17 -9.57 0.75
CA LEU A 125 -0.70 -9.88 2.07
C LEU A 125 -0.10 -8.99 3.17
N ASN A 126 0.89 -8.16 2.84
CA ASN A 126 1.55 -7.29 3.81
C ASN A 126 1.06 -5.83 3.72
N GLN A 127 1.24 -5.09 4.81
CA GLN A 127 0.77 -3.70 4.94
C GLN A 127 1.71 -2.68 4.26
N VAL A 128 2.75 -3.11 3.53
CA VAL A 128 3.74 -2.19 2.92
C VAL A 128 3.06 -1.23 1.95
N ARG A 129 2.10 -1.71 1.16
CA ARG A 129 1.35 -0.87 0.21
C ARG A 129 0.56 0.22 0.94
N THR A 130 -0.09 -0.12 2.04
CA THR A 130 -0.80 0.83 2.89
C THR A 130 0.14 1.88 3.48
N HIS A 131 1.31 1.47 3.99
CA HIS A 131 2.31 2.42 4.51
C HIS A 131 2.86 3.36 3.43
N VAL A 132 3.18 2.85 2.24
CA VAL A 132 3.61 3.69 1.11
C VAL A 132 2.51 4.68 0.72
N TRP A 133 1.27 4.20 0.65
CA TRP A 133 0.10 5.02 0.33
C TRP A 133 -0.15 6.12 1.38
N LEU A 134 0.03 5.83 2.67
CA LEU A 134 -0.08 6.79 3.77
C LEU A 134 1.07 7.82 3.74
N ASN A 135 2.30 7.37 3.56
CA ASN A 135 3.47 8.25 3.52
C ASN A 135 3.38 9.26 2.36
N LYS A 136 2.90 8.83 1.19
CA LYS A 136 2.65 9.75 0.07
C LYS A 136 1.65 10.86 0.41
N ARG A 137 0.66 10.60 1.27
CA ARG A 137 -0.34 11.60 1.73
C ARG A 137 0.18 12.52 2.82
N ARG A 138 1.22 12.09 3.53
CA ARG A 138 1.92 12.88 4.56
C ARG A 138 3.11 13.67 4.01
N ALA A 139 3.44 13.53 2.73
CA ALA A 139 4.67 14.08 2.14
C ALA A 139 4.81 15.61 2.32
N LYS A 140 3.70 16.35 2.31
CA LYS A 140 3.71 17.82 2.52
C LYS A 140 3.36 18.24 3.93
N ASN A 141 2.48 17.49 4.60
CA ASN A 141 2.17 17.68 6.01
C ASN A 141 2.34 16.33 6.71
N HIS A 142 3.41 16.21 7.51
CA HIS A 142 3.76 14.97 8.19
C HIS A 142 2.69 14.53 9.20
N ASN A 143 1.97 15.49 9.78
CA ASN A 143 0.96 15.28 10.81
C ASN A 143 -0.34 16.02 10.42
N PRO A 144 -1.08 15.53 9.43
CA PRO A 144 -2.34 16.14 9.04
C PRO A 144 -3.40 15.96 10.14
N THR A 145 -4.25 16.95 10.33
CA THR A 145 -5.48 16.76 11.12
C THR A 145 -6.42 15.78 10.41
N PRO A 146 -7.37 15.13 11.12
CA PRO A 146 -8.34 14.25 10.49
C PRO A 146 -9.08 14.89 9.31
N TYR A 147 -9.40 16.18 9.42
CA TYR A 147 -10.00 16.97 8.33
C TYR A 147 -9.07 17.08 7.12
N GLN A 148 -7.81 17.48 7.33
CA GLN A 148 -6.82 17.61 6.26
C GLN A 148 -6.56 16.28 5.55
N PHE A 149 -6.49 15.18 6.32
CA PHE A 149 -6.36 13.83 5.76
C PHE A 149 -7.59 13.47 4.91
N THR A 150 -8.80 13.74 5.40
CA THR A 150 -10.06 13.45 4.70
C THR A 150 -10.16 14.21 3.38
N VAL A 151 -9.83 15.51 3.37
CA VAL A 151 -9.82 16.34 2.16
C VAL A 151 -8.79 15.82 1.16
N ALA A 152 -7.57 15.51 1.60
CA ALA A 152 -6.53 14.95 0.75
C ALA A 152 -6.92 13.57 0.19
N PHE A 153 -7.55 12.73 1.01
CA PHE A 153 -8.07 11.44 0.59
C PHE A 153 -9.13 11.57 -0.49
N LYS A 154 -10.19 12.36 -0.25
CA LYS A 154 -11.28 12.60 -1.20
C LYS A 154 -10.73 13.08 -2.54
N ARG A 155 -9.86 14.08 -2.52
CA ARG A 155 -9.25 14.63 -3.74
C ARG A 155 -8.49 13.58 -4.54
N LEU A 156 -7.60 12.82 -3.89
CA LEU A 156 -6.80 11.79 -4.57
C LEU A 156 -7.66 10.62 -5.07
N PHE A 157 -8.68 10.25 -4.31
CA PHE A 157 -9.62 9.21 -4.72
C PHE A 157 -10.38 9.65 -5.97
N SER A 158 -10.95 10.85 -5.97
CA SER A 158 -11.64 11.40 -7.14
C SER A 158 -10.74 11.50 -8.36
N LEU A 159 -9.50 11.98 -8.22
CA LEU A 159 -8.56 12.06 -9.35
C LEU A 159 -8.28 10.68 -9.96
N LYS A 160 -7.96 9.68 -9.14
CA LYS A 160 -7.74 8.30 -9.62
C LYS A 160 -8.99 7.71 -10.26
N TYR A 161 -10.14 7.88 -9.62
CA TYR A 161 -11.40 7.36 -10.13
C TYR A 161 -11.72 7.94 -11.51
N LEU A 162 -11.52 9.24 -11.68
CA LEU A 162 -11.71 9.93 -12.96
C LEU A 162 -10.66 9.53 -14.03
N GLU A 163 -9.42 9.21 -13.64
CA GLU A 163 -8.40 8.67 -14.56
C GLU A 163 -8.79 7.29 -15.12
N ILE A 164 -9.35 6.42 -14.28
CA ILE A 164 -9.87 5.11 -14.69
C ILE A 164 -10.99 5.27 -15.72
N LEU A 165 -11.92 6.22 -15.49
CA LEU A 165 -13.01 6.50 -16.42
C LEU A 165 -12.54 7.03 -17.79
N LYS A 166 -11.38 7.70 -17.85
CA LYS A 166 -10.80 8.19 -19.12
C LYS A 166 -10.12 7.10 -19.93
N THR A 167 -9.56 6.09 -19.26
CA THR A 167 -8.75 5.05 -19.91
C THR A 167 -9.56 3.84 -20.32
N GLY A 168 -10.79 3.67 -19.84
CA GLY A 168 -11.77 2.69 -20.34
C GLY A 168 -11.41 1.22 -20.09
N THR A 169 -10.19 0.93 -19.65
CA THR A 169 -9.71 -0.42 -19.35
C THR A 169 -9.87 -0.71 -17.85
N CYS A 170 -10.74 -1.67 -17.52
CA CYS A 170 -10.91 -2.23 -16.17
C CYS A 170 -9.68 -3.02 -15.67
N GLU A 171 -8.59 -3.09 -16.44
CA GLU A 171 -7.32 -3.55 -15.94
C GLU A 171 -6.77 -2.48 -14.99
N ILE A 172 -7.08 -2.66 -13.70
CA ILE A 172 -6.40 -1.99 -12.60
C ILE A 172 -4.91 -2.24 -12.83
N GLN A 173 -4.22 -1.29 -13.45
CA GLN A 173 -2.76 -1.31 -13.56
C GLN A 173 -2.25 -1.59 -12.15
N THR A 174 -1.69 -2.78 -11.99
CA THR A 174 -1.24 -3.34 -10.70
C THR A 174 -0.06 -2.59 -10.13
N GLU A 175 0.34 -1.49 -10.76
CA GLU A 175 1.17 -0.46 -10.18
C GLU A 175 0.33 0.66 -9.58
N TRP A 176 0.31 0.74 -8.26
CA TRP A 176 0.02 2.00 -7.56
C TRP A 176 1.17 3.02 -7.74
N THR A 177 1.79 3.09 -8.93
CA THR A 177 2.69 4.17 -9.37
C THR A 177 1.85 5.39 -9.71
N LEU A 178 1.33 6.01 -8.64
CA LEU A 178 0.72 7.33 -8.73
C LEU A 178 1.72 8.36 -9.26
N PRO A 179 1.33 9.21 -10.24
CA PRO A 179 2.15 10.30 -10.72
C PRO A 179 2.46 11.28 -9.58
N THR A 180 3.70 11.73 -9.53
CA THR A 180 4.19 12.73 -8.58
C THR A 180 3.60 14.09 -8.94
N VAL A 181 2.33 14.34 -8.61
CA VAL A 181 1.76 15.68 -8.80
C VAL A 181 2.20 16.55 -7.63
N SER A 182 3.24 17.35 -7.86
CA SER A 182 3.70 18.41 -6.94
C SER A 182 2.65 19.51 -6.84
N LEU A 183 1.64 19.34 -5.99
CA LEU A 183 0.61 20.37 -5.78
C LEU A 183 0.99 21.23 -4.58
N ASN A 184 1.51 22.43 -4.84
CA ASN A 184 1.67 23.47 -3.82
C ASN A 184 0.37 23.59 -3.03
N ILE A 185 0.41 23.24 -1.75
CA ILE A 185 -0.71 23.44 -0.83
C ILE A 185 -0.53 24.89 -0.37
N PRO A 186 -1.39 25.84 -0.78
CA PRO A 186 -1.32 27.17 -0.19
C PRO A 186 -1.56 27.00 1.31
N ASN A 187 -0.73 27.63 2.11
CA ASN A 187 -0.92 27.70 3.55
C ASN A 187 -2.11 28.63 3.82
N VAL A 188 -3.33 28.11 3.61
CA VAL A 188 -4.54 28.84 3.95
C VAL A 188 -4.68 28.74 5.46
N ARG A 189 -4.30 29.81 6.17
CA ARG A 189 -4.88 30.11 7.48
C ARG A 189 -6.37 30.29 7.23
N ALA A 190 -7.14 29.22 7.38
CA ALA A 190 -8.57 29.28 7.21
C ALA A 190 -9.16 30.03 8.42
N ALA A 191 -9.68 31.23 8.18
CA ALA A 191 -10.77 31.73 8.98
C ALA A 191 -11.89 30.66 8.98
N PRO A 192 -12.64 30.48 10.08
CA PRO A 192 -13.73 29.52 10.10
C PRO A 192 -14.66 29.81 8.91
N PRO A 193 -14.96 28.82 8.06
CA PRO A 193 -15.87 29.06 6.96
C PRO A 193 -17.23 29.40 7.55
N VAL A 194 -17.77 30.55 7.12
CA VAL A 194 -19.22 30.77 7.17
C VAL A 194 -19.83 29.59 6.43
N ILE A 195 -20.58 28.78 7.17
CA ILE A 195 -21.34 27.69 6.59
C ILE A 195 -22.47 28.37 5.83
N ASP A 196 -22.24 28.69 4.56
CA ASP A 196 -23.35 28.77 3.61
C ASP A 196 -23.87 27.34 3.50
N THR A 197 -24.89 27.06 4.31
CA THR A 197 -25.73 25.89 4.17
C THR A 197 -26.15 25.82 2.71
N MET A 198 -25.69 24.79 2.00
CA MET A 198 -26.38 24.37 0.78
C MET A 198 -27.87 24.30 1.10
N PRO A 199 -28.76 24.78 0.21
CA PRO A 199 -30.18 24.57 0.39
C PRO A 199 -30.38 23.08 0.61
N SER A 200 -30.92 22.72 1.77
CA SER A 200 -31.45 21.40 2.03
C SER A 200 -32.51 21.14 0.97
N VAL A 201 -32.13 20.47 -0.13
CA VAL A 201 -33.09 19.84 -1.01
C VAL A 201 -33.66 18.70 -0.20
N GLY A 202 -34.80 18.96 0.43
CA GLY A 202 -35.54 17.97 1.20
C GLY A 202 -35.84 16.76 0.33
N GLY A 203 -35.56 15.57 0.88
CA GLY A 203 -35.97 14.29 0.30
C GLY A 203 -34.99 13.71 -0.73
N ILE A 204 -33.76 13.38 -0.32
CA ILE A 204 -33.00 12.35 -1.04
C ILE A 204 -33.48 11.01 -0.47
N HIS A 205 -34.45 10.39 -1.15
CA HIS A 205 -34.68 8.95 -0.99
C HIS A 205 -33.34 8.21 -1.21
N GLU A 206 -33.09 7.13 -0.47
CA GLU A 206 -31.94 6.23 -0.73
C GLU A 206 -32.00 5.76 -2.19
N MET A 207 -31.24 6.42 -3.06
CA MET A 207 -31.13 6.05 -4.46
C MET A 207 -30.29 4.78 -4.56
N ASP A 208 -30.73 3.83 -5.37
CA ASP A 208 -29.90 2.67 -5.67
C ASP A 208 -28.64 3.08 -6.47
N ILE A 209 -27.67 2.16 -6.62
CA ILE A 209 -26.42 2.42 -7.35
C ILE A 209 -26.66 2.84 -8.81
N ASN A 210 -27.65 2.26 -9.47
CA ASN A 210 -28.02 2.58 -10.85
C ASN A 210 -28.68 3.96 -10.93
N GLU A 211 -29.56 4.30 -9.99
CA GLU A 211 -30.20 5.62 -9.90
C GLU A 211 -29.17 6.71 -9.61
N SER A 212 -28.22 6.45 -8.72
CA SER A 212 -27.10 7.37 -8.43
C SER A 212 -26.22 7.59 -9.66
N ASN A 213 -25.89 6.52 -10.39
CA ASN A 213 -25.12 6.60 -11.63
C ASN A 213 -25.88 7.36 -12.73
N ALA A 214 -27.18 7.10 -12.88
CA ALA A 214 -28.05 7.80 -13.82
C ALA A 214 -28.15 9.29 -13.48
N PHE A 215 -28.32 9.64 -12.19
CA PHE A 215 -28.36 11.02 -11.73
C PHE A 215 -27.05 11.77 -12.02
N CYS A 216 -25.90 11.15 -11.72
CA CYS A 216 -24.60 11.75 -12.04
C CYS A 216 -24.38 11.93 -13.54
N TYR A 217 -24.81 10.96 -14.36
CA TYR A 217 -24.71 11.03 -15.82
C TYR A 217 -25.58 12.15 -16.40
N VAL A 218 -26.87 12.20 -16.02
CA VAL A 218 -27.81 13.22 -16.47
C VAL A 218 -27.40 14.61 -15.98
N GLY A 219 -27.00 14.74 -14.71
CA GLY A 219 -26.49 16.00 -14.15
C GLY A 219 -25.24 16.49 -14.86
N GLY A 220 -24.31 15.59 -15.18
CA GLY A 220 -23.11 15.91 -15.97
C GLY A 220 -23.44 16.35 -17.40
N TYR A 221 -24.41 15.71 -18.04
CA TYR A 221 -24.88 16.07 -19.38
C TYR A 221 -25.56 17.44 -19.41
N ILE A 222 -26.43 17.74 -18.43
CA ILE A 222 -27.09 19.05 -18.30
C ILE A 222 -26.03 20.14 -18.06
N TYR A 223 -25.08 19.90 -17.15
CA TYR A 223 -23.99 20.84 -16.89
C TYR A 223 -23.14 21.12 -18.12
N LYS A 224 -22.81 20.08 -18.88
CA LYS A 224 -22.08 20.19 -20.15
C LYS A 224 -22.87 21.02 -21.18
N ARG A 225 -24.17 20.75 -21.35
CA ARG A 225 -25.06 21.53 -22.22
C ARG A 225 -25.17 22.99 -21.79
N PHE A 226 -25.23 23.25 -20.49
CA PHE A 226 -25.24 24.61 -19.95
C PHE A 226 -23.93 25.35 -20.25
N GLN A 227 -22.78 24.69 -20.10
CA GLN A 227 -21.48 25.26 -20.49
C GLN A 227 -21.40 25.54 -22.00
N GLU A 228 -21.87 24.61 -22.83
CA GLU A 228 -21.90 24.74 -24.29
C GLU A 228 -22.81 25.89 -24.74
N SER A 229 -23.95 26.08 -24.05
CA SER A 229 -24.93 27.14 -24.34
C SER A 229 -24.47 28.54 -23.90
N HIS A 230 -23.50 28.64 -22.97
CA HIS A 230 -23.05 29.90 -22.38
C HIS A 230 -21.58 30.24 -22.69
N LEU A 231 -20.98 29.68 -23.75
CA LEU A 231 -19.66 30.14 -24.24
C LEU A 231 -19.67 31.62 -24.68
N CYS A 232 -20.82 32.17 -25.05
CA CYS A 232 -21.00 33.58 -25.45
C CYS A 232 -20.71 34.58 -24.30
N CYS A 233 -20.96 34.23 -23.04
CA CYS A 233 -20.84 35.17 -21.92
C CYS A 233 -19.41 35.27 -21.33
N LYS A 234 -18.43 34.49 -21.81
CA LYS A 234 -17.05 34.53 -21.30
C LYS A 234 -16.15 35.55 -22.01
N GLN A 235 -16.62 36.23 -23.06
CA GLN A 235 -15.81 37.19 -23.83
C GLN A 235 -16.05 38.68 -23.50
N GLN A 236 -16.88 39.03 -22.51
CA GLN A 236 -17.22 40.44 -22.24
C GLN A 236 -16.59 41.09 -20.99
N THR A 237 -15.64 40.46 -20.30
CA THR A 237 -15.01 41.07 -19.10
C THR A 237 -13.53 41.45 -19.22
N PHE A 238 -12.92 41.36 -20.41
CA PHE A 238 -11.56 41.90 -20.65
C PHE A 238 -11.49 42.67 -21.96
N GLY A 239 -12.06 43.87 -21.95
CA GLY A 239 -11.99 44.76 -23.12
C GLY A 239 -12.71 46.07 -22.90
N ASN A 240 -12.29 46.86 -21.91
CA ASN A 240 -12.48 48.32 -21.87
C ASN A 240 -11.63 48.94 -20.77
N MET A 241 -10.32 49.02 -21.01
CA MET A 241 -9.45 50.06 -20.44
C MET A 241 -8.43 50.46 -21.51
N LYS A 242 -8.85 51.34 -22.42
CA LYS A 242 -7.98 52.22 -23.20
C LYS A 242 -8.67 53.58 -23.33
N GLY A 243 -8.00 54.63 -22.84
CA GLY A 243 -8.12 55.98 -23.39
C GLY A 243 -8.95 57.00 -22.57
N ALA A 244 -8.23 57.80 -21.77
CA ALA A 244 -8.39 59.24 -21.54
C ALA A 244 -7.37 59.56 -20.42
N GLY A 245 -6.34 60.37 -20.64
CA GLY A 245 -6.48 61.78 -20.99
C GLY A 245 -6.35 62.55 -19.69
#